data_AF-A0A9P4ICV6-F1
#
_entry.id   AF-A0A9P4ICV6-F1
#
_cell.length_a   1.000
_cell.length_b   1.000
_cell.length_c   1.000
_cell.angle_alpha   90.00
_cell.angle_beta   90.00
_cell.angle_gamma   90.00
#
_symmetry.space_group_name_H-M   'P 1'
#
loop_
_entity.id
_entity.type
_entity.pdbx_description
1 polymer ?
#
loop_
_entity_poly.entity_id
_entity_poly.type
_entity_poly.pdbx_seq_one_letter_code
_entity_poly.pdbx_strand_id
1 'polypeptide(L)'
;MHGSLAVAAVHDRYLGLTPTNRRSFRESYHWSQCTILFNKWLSHPIEEKYKDPLWATAGSLGILTFSSINVRSPEEAWPLGPADSSDLEWLRLGVGKMKLWHLVNPLRPGSVFRIMSESFAYMHTPLPTKGTDGVSAELVQLCGLDESSTRENNPYFSVVHAISWLLEAPKGEVSQGRIMMVSNHMHDEFGTYLEKKDPVALLLLCLWYTRAREAKWWIEFRARHELPAICTYLHRYHKDNSAIQALIPWVSLHEQQKSIA
;
A
#
# COMPACT_ATOMS: atom_id res chain seq x y z
N MET A 1 -4.65 -7.73 21.84
CA MET A 1 -3.42 -7.39 22.59
C MET A 1 -2.15 -7.71 21.80
N HIS A 2 -1.92 -8.95 21.34
CA HIS A 2 -0.72 -9.32 20.57
C HIS A 2 -0.47 -8.44 19.33
N GLY A 3 -1.50 -8.13 18.53
CA GLY A 3 -1.35 -7.23 17.38
C GLY A 3 -0.79 -5.86 17.75
N SER A 4 -1.33 -5.22 18.79
CA SER A 4 -0.84 -3.93 19.28
C SER A 4 0.61 -4.00 19.77
N LEU A 5 0.99 -5.07 20.47
CA LEU A 5 2.36 -5.27 20.95
C LEU A 5 3.35 -5.47 19.80
N ALA A 6 2.94 -6.21 18.76
CA ALA A 6 3.74 -6.38 17.55
C ALA A 6 3.89 -5.03 16.81
N VAL A 7 2.79 -4.29 16.61
CA VAL A 7 2.81 -2.97 15.95
C VAL A 7 3.72 -2.01 16.71
N ALA A 8 3.65 -1.98 18.04
CA ALA A 8 4.55 -1.18 18.87
C ALA A 8 6.02 -1.57 18.66
N ALA A 9 6.34 -2.86 18.64
CA ALA A 9 7.70 -3.33 18.40
C ALA A 9 8.23 -2.95 17.01
N VAL A 10 7.37 -2.99 15.97
CA VAL A 10 7.76 -2.50 14.63
C VAL A 10 7.94 -0.99 14.62
N HIS A 11 7.10 -0.25 15.33
CA HIS A 11 7.22 1.20 15.44
C HIS A 11 8.51 1.62 16.16
N ASP A 12 8.93 0.90 17.20
CA ASP A 12 10.22 1.11 17.87
C ASP A 12 11.40 0.94 16.90
N ARG A 13 11.30 -0.03 15.98
CA ARG A 13 12.30 -0.23 14.90
C ARG A 13 12.26 0.91 13.88
N TYR A 14 11.07 1.35 13.48
CA TYR A 14 10.88 2.51 12.60
C TYR A 14 11.53 3.78 13.16
N LEU A 15 11.39 4.02 14.47
CA LEU A 15 11.99 5.16 15.18
C LEU A 15 13.49 5.00 15.44
N GLY A 16 14.10 3.85 15.12
CA GLY A 16 15.51 3.58 15.40
C GLY A 16 15.83 3.37 16.89
N LEU A 17 14.82 3.16 17.75
CA LEU A 17 15.03 2.89 19.18
C LEU A 17 15.65 1.51 19.41
N THR A 18 15.51 0.60 18.44
CA THR A 18 16.16 -0.71 18.44
C THR A 18 17.24 -0.72 17.36
N PRO A 19 18.53 -0.96 17.68
CA PRO A 19 19.65 -0.81 16.74
C PRO A 19 19.78 -2.00 15.76
N THR A 20 18.67 -2.44 15.18
CA THR A 20 18.63 -3.55 14.22
C THR A 20 17.61 -3.28 13.12
N ASN A 21 18.04 -3.44 11.87
CA ASN A 21 17.14 -3.43 10.71
C ASN A 21 16.29 -4.72 10.60
N ARG A 22 16.68 -5.78 11.34
CA ARG A 22 15.99 -7.07 11.38
C ARG A 22 14.90 -7.09 12.46
N ARG A 23 13.81 -7.83 12.20
CA ARG A 23 12.74 -8.06 13.17
C ARG A 23 13.29 -8.59 14.49
N SER A 24 12.78 -8.06 15.59
CA SER A 24 13.11 -8.58 16.92
C SER A 24 12.38 -9.91 17.20
N PHE A 25 12.87 -10.65 18.20
CA PHE A 25 12.14 -11.82 18.70
C PHE A 25 10.75 -11.45 19.21
N ARG A 26 10.63 -10.33 19.93
CA ARG A 26 9.36 -9.81 20.45
C ARG A 26 8.36 -9.48 19.34
N GLU A 27 8.83 -8.82 18.27
CA GLU A 27 8.05 -8.53 17.06
C GLU A 27 7.53 -9.82 16.45
N SER A 28 8.43 -10.78 16.19
CA SER A 28 8.08 -12.06 15.55
C SER A 28 7.13 -12.90 16.39
N TYR A 29 7.36 -12.97 17.70
CA TYR A 29 6.52 -13.70 18.64
C TYR A 29 5.10 -13.15 18.70
N HIS A 30 4.95 -11.84 18.92
CA HIS A 30 3.62 -11.24 19.03
C HIS A 30 2.88 -11.22 17.70
N TRP A 31 3.58 -11.05 16.57
CA TRP A 31 2.95 -11.21 15.28
C TRP A 31 2.43 -12.64 15.11
N SER A 32 3.26 -13.66 15.31
CA SER A 32 2.84 -15.06 15.20
C SER A 32 1.61 -15.38 16.06
N GLN A 33 1.62 -14.98 17.33
CA GLN A 33 0.47 -15.15 18.23
C GLN A 33 -0.78 -14.40 17.76
N CYS A 34 -0.62 -13.17 17.26
CA CYS A 34 -1.71 -12.40 16.68
C CYS A 34 -2.36 -13.16 15.50
N THR A 35 -1.54 -13.66 14.57
CA THR A 35 -2.01 -14.41 13.40
C THR A 35 -2.71 -15.71 13.79
N ILE A 36 -2.14 -16.49 14.71
CA ILE A 36 -2.72 -17.76 15.19
C ILE A 36 -4.09 -17.52 15.82
N LEU A 37 -4.18 -16.55 16.74
CA LEU A 37 -5.43 -16.24 17.42
C LEU A 37 -6.47 -15.68 16.44
N PHE A 38 -6.06 -14.80 15.52
CA PHE A 38 -6.95 -14.25 14.51
C PHE A 38 -7.57 -15.35 13.65
N ASN A 39 -6.75 -16.27 13.13
CA ASN A 39 -7.22 -17.42 12.36
C ASN A 39 -8.19 -18.31 13.16
N LYS A 40 -7.87 -18.58 14.44
CA LYS A 40 -8.74 -19.34 15.33
C LYS A 40 -10.13 -18.69 15.46
N TRP A 41 -10.18 -17.37 15.67
CA TRP A 41 -11.46 -16.66 15.79
C TRP A 41 -12.25 -16.62 14.47
N LEU A 42 -11.57 -16.50 13.33
CA LEU A 42 -12.23 -16.55 12.02
C LEU A 42 -12.78 -17.94 11.67
N SER A 43 -12.29 -19.00 12.30
CA SER A 43 -12.80 -20.37 12.11
C SER A 43 -14.12 -20.65 12.85
N HIS A 44 -14.67 -19.68 13.58
CA HIS A 44 -15.90 -19.82 14.35
C HIS A 44 -16.91 -18.73 13.96
N PRO A 45 -18.22 -18.93 14.21
CA PRO A 45 -19.20 -17.86 14.08
C PRO A 45 -18.80 -16.62 14.90
N ILE A 46 -18.83 -15.46 14.26
CA ILE A 46 -18.40 -14.21 14.88
C ILE A 46 -19.57 -13.60 15.66
N GLU A 47 -19.51 -13.67 16.99
CA GLU A 47 -20.45 -12.96 17.86
C GLU A 47 -20.30 -11.43 17.75
N GLU A 48 -21.40 -10.72 17.99
CA GLU A 48 -21.49 -9.25 17.89
C GLU A 48 -20.39 -8.53 18.69
N LYS A 49 -20.14 -8.99 19.92
CA LYS A 49 -19.13 -8.40 20.84
C LYS A 49 -17.69 -8.54 20.34
N TYR A 50 -17.42 -9.44 19.39
CA TYR A 50 -16.07 -9.69 18.86
C TYR A 50 -15.80 -9.03 17.50
N LYS A 51 -16.81 -8.43 16.86
CA LYS A 51 -16.66 -7.80 15.54
C LYS A 51 -15.63 -6.66 15.53
N ASP A 52 -15.67 -5.76 16.52
CA ASP A 52 -14.70 -4.66 16.62
C ASP A 52 -13.28 -5.14 16.95
N PRO A 53 -13.06 -6.01 17.96
CA PRO A 53 -11.74 -6.61 18.18
C PRO A 53 -11.15 -7.31 16.96
N LEU A 54 -11.98 -8.01 16.18
CA LEU A 54 -11.54 -8.66 14.94
C LEU A 54 -11.16 -7.64 13.87
N TRP A 55 -11.96 -6.59 13.69
CA TRP A 55 -11.62 -5.51 12.78
C TRP A 55 -10.32 -4.80 13.15
N ALA A 56 -10.12 -4.51 14.44
CA ALA A 56 -8.89 -3.93 14.98
C ALA A 56 -7.67 -4.84 14.73
N THR A 57 -7.85 -6.15 14.92
CA THR A 57 -6.81 -7.16 14.72
C THR A 57 -6.43 -7.27 13.25
N ALA A 58 -7.40 -7.28 12.35
CA ALA A 58 -7.16 -7.25 10.90
C ALA A 58 -6.41 -5.97 10.48
N GLY A 59 -6.78 -4.81 11.04
CA GLY A 59 -6.05 -3.56 10.84
C GLY A 59 -4.59 -3.65 11.30
N SER A 60 -4.36 -4.25 12.48
CA SER A 60 -3.01 -4.46 13.02
C SER A 60 -2.17 -5.39 12.12
N LEU A 61 -2.75 -6.50 11.65
CA LEU A 61 -2.09 -7.41 10.70
C LEU A 61 -1.80 -6.72 9.37
N GLY A 62 -2.69 -5.84 8.90
CA GLY A 62 -2.45 -4.98 7.74
C GLY A 62 -1.22 -4.10 7.92
N ILE A 63 -1.13 -3.39 9.05
CA ILE A 63 0.04 -2.54 9.38
C ILE A 63 1.32 -3.39 9.43
N LEU A 64 1.28 -4.54 10.12
CA LEU A 64 2.45 -5.44 10.27
C LEU A 64 2.93 -5.99 8.92
N THR A 65 2.01 -6.41 8.05
CA THR A 65 2.36 -6.92 6.72
C THR A 65 2.97 -5.81 5.87
N PHE A 66 2.39 -4.61 5.91
CA PHE A 66 2.91 -3.46 5.18
C PHE A 66 4.33 -3.08 5.65
N SER A 67 4.54 -3.04 6.96
CA SER A 67 5.82 -2.67 7.58
C SER A 67 6.84 -3.81 7.65
N SER A 68 6.49 -4.99 7.12
CA SER A 68 7.37 -6.14 7.04
C SER A 68 8.35 -6.02 5.89
N ILE A 69 9.38 -5.22 6.13
CA ILE A 69 10.55 -5.10 5.28
C ILE A 69 11.80 -5.32 6.14
N ASN A 70 12.73 -6.13 5.61
CA ASN A 70 13.95 -6.58 6.31
C ASN A 70 15.22 -6.22 5.50
N VAL A 71 15.19 -5.09 4.80
CA VAL A 71 16.30 -4.62 3.96
C VAL A 71 17.04 -3.48 4.65
N ARG A 72 18.32 -3.31 4.32
CA ARG A 72 19.19 -2.28 4.90
C ARG A 72 19.38 -1.10 3.97
N SER A 73 19.25 -1.33 2.66
CA SER A 73 19.42 -0.31 1.64
C SER A 73 18.44 -0.51 0.48
N PRO A 74 18.23 0.50 -0.38
CA PRO A 74 17.41 0.37 -1.58
C PRO A 74 17.87 -0.75 -2.53
N GLU A 75 19.17 -1.03 -2.60
CA GLU A 75 19.73 -2.06 -3.49
C GLU A 75 19.33 -3.47 -3.08
N GLU A 76 19.06 -3.68 -1.79
CA GLU A 76 18.55 -4.94 -1.24
C GLU A 76 17.01 -5.05 -1.39
N ALA A 77 16.32 -3.95 -1.70
CA ALA A 77 14.86 -3.92 -1.80
C ALA A 77 14.36 -4.36 -3.17
N TRP A 78 13.18 -4.97 -3.21
CA TRP A 78 12.47 -5.20 -4.45
C TRP A 78 12.22 -3.86 -5.18
N PRO A 79 12.36 -3.78 -6.51
CA PRO A 79 12.62 -4.86 -7.46
C PRO A 79 14.11 -5.09 -7.80
N LEU A 80 15.05 -4.43 -7.13
CA LEU A 80 16.49 -4.57 -7.39
C LEU A 80 17.11 -5.80 -6.72
N GLY A 81 16.69 -6.08 -5.49
CA GLY A 81 17.21 -7.15 -4.68
C GLY A 81 16.89 -8.56 -5.23
N PRO A 82 17.45 -9.60 -4.61
CA PRO A 82 17.10 -10.98 -4.90
C PRO A 82 15.60 -11.20 -4.75
N ALA A 83 15.00 -12.02 -5.60
CA ALA A 83 13.59 -12.33 -5.50
C ALA A 83 13.26 -13.02 -4.16
N ASP A 84 12.25 -12.54 -3.47
CA ASP A 84 11.72 -13.12 -2.24
C ASP A 84 10.22 -13.39 -2.40
N SER A 85 9.75 -14.52 -1.86
CA SER A 85 8.32 -14.88 -1.88
C SER A 85 7.38 -13.85 -1.23
N SER A 86 7.93 -12.95 -0.40
CA SER A 86 7.21 -11.92 0.34
C SER A 86 7.20 -10.53 -0.33
N ASP A 87 7.90 -10.32 -1.45
CA ASP A 87 8.12 -8.99 -2.07
C ASP A 87 6.83 -8.18 -2.29
N LEU A 88 5.73 -8.85 -2.64
CA LEU A 88 4.42 -8.22 -2.89
C LEU A 88 3.30 -8.79 -2.01
N GLU A 89 3.64 -9.47 -0.91
CA GLU A 89 2.65 -10.09 -0.02
C GLU A 89 1.69 -9.06 0.60
N TRP A 90 2.18 -7.84 0.84
CA TRP A 90 1.39 -6.75 1.41
C TRP A 90 0.22 -6.32 0.51
N LEU A 91 0.34 -6.48 -0.82
CA LEU A 91 -0.75 -6.20 -1.76
C LEU A 91 -1.87 -7.22 -1.66
N ARG A 92 -1.52 -8.50 -1.46
CA ARG A 92 -2.49 -9.61 -1.39
C ARG A 92 -3.38 -9.53 -0.15
N LEU A 93 -2.90 -8.93 0.94
CA LEU A 93 -3.65 -8.84 2.19
C LEU A 93 -4.88 -7.91 2.10
N GLY A 94 -4.88 -6.94 1.17
CA GLY A 94 -6.01 -6.03 0.93
C GLY A 94 -7.30 -6.76 0.57
N VAL A 95 -7.18 -7.84 -0.22
CA VAL A 95 -8.32 -8.65 -0.70
C VAL A 95 -9.02 -9.37 0.46
N GLY A 96 -8.27 -9.90 1.43
CA GLY A 96 -8.84 -10.59 2.59
C GLY A 96 -9.65 -9.67 3.51
N LYS A 97 -9.24 -8.40 3.60
CA LYS A 97 -9.89 -7.40 4.46
C LYS A 97 -11.31 -7.06 3.99
N MET A 98 -11.55 -7.05 2.67
CA MET A 98 -12.89 -6.75 2.13
C MET A 98 -13.91 -7.85 2.43
N LYS A 99 -13.50 -9.13 2.49
CA LYS A 99 -14.39 -10.19 2.96
C LYS A 99 -14.77 -10.02 4.43
N LEU A 100 -13.79 -9.67 5.27
CA LEU A 100 -14.04 -9.41 6.69
C LEU A 100 -14.97 -8.21 6.90
N TRP A 101 -14.81 -7.15 6.10
CA TRP A 101 -15.67 -5.96 6.15
C TRP A 101 -17.15 -6.31 6.15
N HIS A 102 -17.59 -7.18 5.24
CA HIS A 102 -18.99 -7.58 5.15
C HIS A 102 -19.47 -8.38 6.37
N LEU A 103 -18.58 -9.18 6.99
CA LEU A 103 -18.91 -9.98 8.17
C LEU A 103 -19.01 -9.14 9.45
N VAL A 104 -18.08 -8.21 9.66
CA VAL A 104 -18.00 -7.43 10.90
C VAL A 104 -18.72 -6.09 10.83
N ASN A 105 -18.96 -5.58 9.61
CA ASN A 105 -19.56 -4.28 9.32
C ASN A 105 -19.08 -3.19 10.29
N PRO A 106 -17.90 -2.59 10.08
CA PRO A 106 -17.36 -1.59 11.00
C PRO A 106 -18.19 -0.30 11.07
N LEU A 107 -19.18 -0.12 10.17
CA LEU A 107 -20.14 0.98 10.18
C LEU A 107 -21.45 0.66 10.91
N ARG A 108 -21.61 -0.56 11.45
CA ARG A 108 -22.84 -0.96 12.17
C ARG A 108 -23.11 -0.08 13.39
N PRO A 109 -24.38 0.06 13.81
CA PRO A 109 -24.73 0.74 15.06
C PRO A 109 -23.95 0.15 16.25
N GLY A 110 -23.35 1.01 17.07
CA GLY A 110 -22.57 0.60 18.24
C GLY A 110 -21.10 0.22 17.98
N SER A 111 -20.65 0.19 16.72
CA SER A 111 -19.23 0.01 16.40
C SER A 111 -18.40 1.22 16.78
N VAL A 112 -17.26 1.00 17.44
CA VAL A 112 -16.28 2.07 17.74
C VAL A 112 -15.62 2.62 16.47
N PHE A 113 -15.63 1.86 15.37
CA PHE A 113 -15.04 2.24 14.09
C PHE A 113 -15.94 3.12 13.23
N ARG A 114 -17.16 3.41 13.67
CA ARG A 114 -18.06 4.33 12.95
C ARG A 114 -17.47 5.73 12.79
N ILE A 115 -16.56 6.14 13.68
CA ILE A 115 -15.80 7.39 13.58
C ILE A 115 -14.96 7.48 12.29
N MET A 116 -14.63 6.34 11.67
CA MET A 116 -13.89 6.28 10.41
C MET A 116 -14.79 6.34 9.16
N SER A 117 -16.09 6.65 9.30
CA SER A 117 -17.07 6.63 8.21
C SER A 117 -16.64 7.44 7.00
N GLU A 118 -16.12 8.65 7.21
CA GLU A 118 -15.62 9.51 6.14
C GLU A 118 -14.42 8.88 5.41
N SER A 119 -13.48 8.31 6.15
CA SER A 119 -12.34 7.59 5.55
C SER A 119 -12.80 6.39 4.72
N PHE A 120 -13.84 5.68 5.16
CA PHE A 120 -14.42 4.57 4.40
C PHE A 120 -15.21 5.06 3.19
N ALA A 121 -15.92 6.18 3.27
CA ALA A 121 -16.60 6.78 2.13
C ALA A 121 -15.60 7.16 1.03
N TYR A 122 -14.46 7.78 1.38
CA TYR A 122 -13.39 8.04 0.43
C TYR A 122 -12.77 6.77 -0.13
N MET A 123 -12.56 5.75 0.69
CA MET A 123 -12.02 4.44 0.25
C MET A 123 -12.90 3.73 -0.78
N HIS A 124 -14.21 3.97 -0.74
CA HIS A 124 -15.21 3.37 -1.63
C HIS A 124 -15.79 4.36 -2.63
N THR A 125 -15.10 5.47 -2.89
CA THR A 125 -15.51 6.41 -3.93
C THR A 125 -15.47 5.70 -5.29
N PRO A 126 -16.56 5.74 -6.09
CA PRO A 126 -16.58 5.08 -7.38
C PRO A 126 -15.61 5.75 -8.35
N LEU A 127 -14.85 4.94 -9.07
CA LEU A 127 -14.03 5.41 -10.19
C LEU A 127 -14.87 5.51 -11.46
N PRO A 128 -14.44 6.31 -12.46
CA PRO A 128 -15.04 6.29 -13.80
C PRO A 128 -15.11 4.87 -14.36
N THR A 129 -16.15 4.58 -15.15
CA THR A 129 -16.34 3.24 -15.75
C THR A 129 -15.67 3.09 -17.11
N LYS A 130 -15.39 4.21 -17.79
CA LYS A 130 -14.66 4.25 -19.06
C LYS A 130 -13.92 5.57 -19.25
N GLY A 131 -13.03 5.60 -20.25
CA GLY A 131 -12.42 6.82 -20.78
C GLY A 131 -11.27 7.37 -19.93
N THR A 132 -10.94 8.64 -20.18
CA THR A 132 -9.74 9.30 -19.64
C THR A 132 -10.04 10.42 -18.65
N ASP A 133 -11.30 10.61 -18.27
CA ASP A 133 -11.73 11.72 -17.42
C ASP A 133 -10.98 11.78 -16.10
N GLY A 134 -10.37 12.94 -15.79
CA GLY A 134 -9.61 13.14 -14.55
C GLY A 134 -8.20 12.54 -14.56
N VAL A 135 -7.70 12.02 -15.69
CA VAL A 135 -6.32 11.55 -15.84
C VAL A 135 -5.51 12.55 -16.68
N SER A 136 -4.30 12.89 -16.23
CA SER A 136 -3.43 13.80 -16.98
C SER A 136 -3.01 13.20 -18.33
N ALA A 137 -2.72 14.05 -19.32
CA ALA A 137 -2.34 13.60 -20.66
C ALA A 137 -1.10 12.68 -20.63
N GLU A 138 -0.14 12.95 -19.75
CA GLU A 138 1.07 12.15 -19.58
C GLU A 138 0.74 10.75 -19.05
N LEU A 139 -0.18 10.64 -18.09
CA LEU A 139 -0.62 9.37 -17.53
C LEU A 139 -1.52 8.58 -18.49
N VAL A 140 -2.36 9.27 -19.28
CA VAL A 140 -3.13 8.66 -20.37
C VAL A 140 -2.19 8.02 -21.38
N GLN A 141 -1.19 8.78 -21.85
CA GLN A 141 -0.20 8.28 -22.80
C GLN A 141 0.62 7.12 -22.22
N LEU A 142 1.10 7.25 -20.98
CA LEU A 142 1.89 6.23 -20.30
C LEU A 142 1.14 4.89 -20.21
N CYS A 143 -0.13 4.95 -19.82
CA CYS A 143 -0.94 3.76 -19.56
C CYS A 143 -1.68 3.26 -20.81
N GLY A 144 -1.53 3.94 -21.95
CA GLY A 144 -2.23 3.62 -23.19
C GLY A 144 -3.75 3.67 -23.04
N LEU A 145 -4.26 4.67 -22.32
CA LEU A 145 -5.71 4.88 -22.21
C LEU A 145 -6.24 5.65 -23.41
N ASP A 146 -7.51 5.40 -23.72
CA ASP A 146 -8.34 6.14 -24.66
C ASP A 146 -9.80 6.17 -24.17
N GLU A 147 -10.69 6.79 -24.96
CA GLU A 147 -12.12 6.91 -24.65
C GLU A 147 -12.87 5.57 -24.53
N SER A 148 -12.29 4.49 -25.06
CA SER A 148 -12.84 3.13 -25.01
C SER A 148 -12.27 2.30 -23.86
N SER A 149 -11.24 2.81 -23.18
CA SER A 149 -10.58 2.10 -22.10
C SER A 149 -11.51 1.94 -20.90
N THR A 150 -11.52 0.74 -20.32
CA THR A 150 -12.28 0.35 -19.14
C THR A 150 -11.41 -0.52 -18.25
N ARG A 151 -11.93 -0.88 -17.07
CA ARG A 151 -11.24 -1.81 -16.16
C ARG A 151 -11.08 -3.22 -16.73
N GLU A 152 -11.87 -3.61 -17.73
CA GLU A 152 -11.87 -4.95 -18.33
C GLU A 152 -10.88 -5.07 -19.49
N ASN A 153 -10.52 -3.97 -20.14
CA ASN A 153 -9.68 -3.98 -21.33
C ASN A 153 -8.31 -3.30 -21.14
N ASN A 154 -8.11 -2.57 -20.03
CA ASN A 154 -6.84 -1.94 -19.71
C ASN A 154 -6.45 -2.24 -18.24
N PRO A 155 -5.31 -2.92 -18.01
CA PRO A 155 -4.89 -3.38 -16.67
C PRO A 155 -4.52 -2.23 -15.72
N TYR A 156 -4.23 -1.03 -16.25
CA TYR A 156 -3.84 0.14 -15.48
C TYR A 156 -5.01 1.04 -15.11
N PHE A 157 -6.17 0.86 -15.76
CA PHE A 157 -7.31 1.77 -15.72
C PHE A 157 -7.73 2.16 -14.29
N SER A 158 -8.04 1.19 -13.43
CA SER A 158 -8.51 1.51 -12.07
C SER A 158 -7.42 2.16 -11.22
N VAL A 159 -6.16 1.74 -11.38
CA VAL A 159 -5.05 2.28 -10.58
C VAL A 159 -4.70 3.70 -11.01
N VAL A 160 -4.64 3.98 -12.32
CA VAL A 160 -4.29 5.32 -12.82
C VAL A 160 -5.36 6.35 -12.45
N HIS A 161 -6.64 6.02 -12.57
CA HIS A 161 -7.75 6.88 -12.13
C HIS A 161 -7.67 7.17 -10.61
N ALA A 162 -7.40 6.13 -9.81
CA ALA A 162 -7.25 6.28 -8.37
C ALA A 162 -6.01 7.12 -7.99
N ILE A 163 -4.90 6.97 -8.72
CA ILE A 163 -3.68 7.76 -8.52
C ILE A 163 -3.90 9.22 -8.91
N SER A 164 -4.57 9.51 -10.03
CA SER A 164 -4.84 10.89 -10.45
C SER A 164 -5.58 11.66 -9.36
N TRP A 165 -6.62 11.06 -8.78
CA TRP A 165 -7.35 11.66 -7.66
C TRP A 165 -6.52 11.82 -6.38
N LEU A 166 -5.57 10.91 -6.15
CA LEU A 166 -4.61 11.02 -5.05
C LEU A 166 -3.60 12.16 -5.27
N LEU A 167 -3.15 12.36 -6.51
CA LEU A 167 -2.18 13.38 -6.89
C LEU A 167 -2.79 14.80 -6.91
N GLU A 168 -4.08 14.93 -7.21
CA GLU A 168 -4.82 16.20 -7.11
C GLU A 168 -4.95 16.73 -5.69
N ALA A 169 -4.86 15.86 -4.67
CA ALA A 169 -4.91 16.28 -3.28
C ALA A 169 -3.70 17.15 -2.92
N PRO A 170 -3.88 18.28 -2.19
CA PRO A 170 -2.75 19.06 -1.68
C PRO A 170 -1.78 18.20 -0.87
N LYS A 171 -0.47 18.52 -0.93
CA LYS A 171 0.55 17.85 -0.11
C LYS A 171 0.21 18.01 1.38
N GLY A 172 0.43 16.96 2.17
CA GLY A 172 0.07 16.94 3.59
C GLY A 172 -1.42 16.76 3.92
N GLU A 173 -2.33 16.89 2.94
CA GLU A 173 -3.79 16.76 3.16
C GLU A 173 -4.36 15.41 2.71
N VAL A 174 -3.49 14.43 2.44
CA VAL A 174 -3.92 13.12 1.96
C VAL A 174 -4.56 12.32 3.09
N SER A 175 -5.87 12.08 2.96
CA SER A 175 -6.59 11.22 3.90
C SER A 175 -6.21 9.74 3.73
N GLN A 176 -6.31 8.98 4.83
CA GLN A 176 -6.11 7.53 4.80
C GLN A 176 -7.06 6.83 3.82
N GLY A 177 -8.28 7.34 3.67
CA GLY A 177 -9.26 6.81 2.72
C GLY A 177 -8.76 6.85 1.28
N ARG A 178 -8.19 7.99 0.85
CA ARG A 178 -7.65 8.14 -0.51
C ARG A 178 -6.49 7.18 -0.79
N ILE A 179 -5.56 7.06 0.15
CA ILE A 179 -4.40 6.15 0.01
C ILE A 179 -4.86 4.70 -0.13
N MET A 180 -5.80 4.29 0.73
CA MET A 180 -6.32 2.94 0.72
C MET A 180 -7.17 2.64 -0.51
N MET A 181 -7.89 3.63 -1.05
CA MET A 181 -8.63 3.49 -2.31
C MET A 181 -7.71 3.01 -3.43
N VAL A 182 -6.54 3.63 -3.62
CA VAL A 182 -5.60 3.17 -4.65
C VAL A 182 -5.13 1.74 -4.37
N SER A 183 -4.78 1.42 -3.12
CA SER A 183 -4.32 0.06 -2.78
C SER A 183 -5.39 -1.02 -3.03
N ASN A 184 -6.68 -0.66 -2.93
CA ASN A 184 -7.80 -1.54 -3.28
C ASN A 184 -7.89 -1.83 -4.78
N HIS A 185 -7.02 -1.27 -5.62
CA HIS A 185 -6.95 -1.58 -7.04
C HIS A 185 -5.60 -2.20 -7.45
N MET A 186 -4.64 -2.33 -6.53
CA MET A 186 -3.29 -2.85 -6.82
C MET A 186 -3.19 -4.39 -6.72
N HIS A 187 -4.29 -5.11 -6.89
CA HIS A 187 -4.34 -6.58 -6.85
C HIS A 187 -4.76 -7.15 -8.21
N ASP A 188 -5.00 -8.46 -8.26
CA ASP A 188 -5.41 -9.19 -9.46
C ASP A 188 -4.47 -8.95 -10.66
N GLU A 189 -5.01 -8.42 -11.76
CA GLU A 189 -4.27 -8.20 -12.99
C GLU A 189 -3.13 -7.21 -12.78
N PHE A 190 -3.38 -6.04 -12.19
CA PHE A 190 -2.33 -5.07 -11.88
C PHE A 190 -1.23 -5.65 -10.99
N GLY A 191 -1.61 -6.45 -9.99
CA GLY A 191 -0.66 -7.17 -9.15
C GLY A 191 0.25 -8.11 -9.94
N THR A 192 -0.30 -8.79 -10.96
CA THR A 192 0.47 -9.65 -11.87
C THR A 192 1.47 -8.84 -12.71
N TYR A 193 1.11 -7.62 -13.15
CA TYR A 193 2.03 -6.71 -13.85
C TYR A 193 3.16 -6.24 -12.92
N LEU A 194 2.87 -5.96 -11.64
CA LEU A 194 3.91 -5.68 -10.65
C LEU A 194 4.85 -6.88 -10.46
N GLU A 195 4.33 -8.10 -10.32
CA GLU A 195 5.16 -9.32 -10.21
C GLU A 195 6.10 -9.50 -11.41
N LYS A 196 5.64 -9.14 -12.61
CA LYS A 196 6.43 -9.12 -13.85
C LYS A 196 7.38 -7.92 -13.98
N LYS A 197 7.42 -7.04 -12.99
CA LYS A 197 8.18 -5.78 -12.99
C LYS A 197 7.87 -4.92 -14.22
N ASP A 198 6.60 -4.91 -14.62
CA ASP A 198 6.14 -4.06 -15.71
C ASP A 198 6.43 -2.59 -15.38
N PRO A 199 7.03 -1.83 -16.30
CA PRO A 199 7.56 -0.53 -15.96
C PRO A 199 6.47 0.55 -15.78
N VAL A 200 5.28 0.38 -16.38
CA VAL A 200 4.13 1.26 -16.14
C VAL A 200 3.55 0.99 -14.75
N ALA A 201 3.32 -0.29 -14.41
CA ALA A 201 2.82 -0.67 -13.08
C ALA A 201 3.77 -0.21 -11.96
N LEU A 202 5.09 -0.40 -12.15
CA LEU A 202 6.12 0.08 -11.23
C LEU A 202 6.10 1.60 -11.06
N LEU A 203 5.96 2.35 -12.15
CA LEU A 203 5.89 3.81 -12.10
C LEU A 203 4.63 4.29 -11.37
N LEU A 204 3.47 3.68 -11.61
CA LEU A 204 2.24 3.97 -10.87
C LEU A 204 2.42 3.67 -9.37
N LEU A 205 3.09 2.57 -9.00
CA LEU A 205 3.41 2.28 -7.60
C LEU A 205 4.35 3.33 -6.99
N CYS A 206 5.35 3.83 -7.74
CA CYS A 206 6.18 4.95 -7.30
C CYS A 206 5.35 6.20 -6.99
N LEU A 207 4.47 6.60 -7.90
CA LEU A 207 3.61 7.78 -7.73
C LEU A 207 2.72 7.63 -6.49
N TRP A 208 2.14 6.46 -6.27
CA TRP A 208 1.40 6.17 -5.04
C TRP A 208 2.29 6.31 -3.79
N TYR A 209 3.49 5.74 -3.79
CA TYR A 209 4.41 5.84 -2.65
C TYR A 209 4.77 7.29 -2.31
N THR A 210 4.96 8.17 -3.30
CA THR A 210 5.31 9.57 -3.04
C THR A 210 4.28 10.28 -2.17
N ARG A 211 2.99 9.94 -2.32
CA ARG A 211 1.89 10.53 -1.54
C ARG A 211 1.61 9.73 -0.27
N ALA A 212 1.56 8.41 -0.39
CA ALA A 212 1.12 7.53 0.70
C ALA A 212 2.08 7.53 1.89
N ARG A 213 3.38 7.70 1.64
CA ARG A 213 4.41 7.77 2.68
C ARG A 213 4.28 8.97 3.61
N GLU A 214 3.69 10.08 3.14
CA GLU A 214 3.54 11.30 3.95
C GLU A 214 2.50 11.11 5.06
N ALA A 215 1.51 10.25 4.82
CA ALA A 215 0.35 10.14 5.70
C ALA A 215 0.48 9.06 6.78
N LYS A 216 1.27 8.00 6.56
CA LYS A 216 1.32 6.82 7.44
C LYS A 216 2.74 6.26 7.56
N TRP A 217 3.23 6.21 8.79
CA TRP A 217 4.59 5.74 9.10
C TRP A 217 4.87 4.32 8.57
N TRP A 218 3.89 3.41 8.60
CA TRP A 218 4.10 2.02 8.15
C TRP A 218 4.22 1.91 6.63
N ILE A 219 3.67 2.87 5.88
CA ILE A 219 3.88 2.98 4.43
C ILE A 219 5.24 3.62 4.19
N GLU A 220 5.55 4.72 4.90
CA GLU A 220 6.86 5.37 4.83
C GLU A 220 7.99 4.38 5.07
N PHE A 221 7.85 3.51 6.06
CA PHE A 221 8.89 2.56 6.43
C PHE A 221 9.28 1.61 5.29
N ARG A 222 8.31 1.15 4.49
CA ARG A 222 8.56 0.36 3.27
C ARG A 222 9.04 1.25 2.12
N ALA A 223 8.32 2.35 1.89
CA ALA A 223 8.60 3.28 0.80
C ALA A 223 10.01 3.85 0.87
N ARG A 224 10.58 3.96 2.08
CA ARG A 224 11.95 4.44 2.29
C ARG A 224 12.99 3.65 1.50
N HIS A 225 12.74 2.36 1.28
CA HIS A 225 13.63 1.46 0.57
C HIS A 225 13.10 1.11 -0.83
N GLU A 226 11.81 0.78 -0.96
CA GLU A 226 11.25 0.35 -2.24
C GLU A 226 11.10 1.48 -3.25
N LEU A 227 10.73 2.70 -2.84
CA LEU A 227 10.62 3.82 -3.77
C LEU A 227 11.93 4.11 -4.52
N PRO A 228 13.08 4.32 -3.84
CA PRO A 228 14.36 4.50 -4.55
C PRO A 228 14.77 3.27 -5.35
N ALA A 229 14.45 2.05 -4.88
CA ALA A 229 14.74 0.82 -5.60
C ALA A 229 13.99 0.74 -6.94
N ILE A 230 12.68 1.03 -6.92
CA ILE A 230 11.84 1.05 -8.13
C ILE A 230 12.32 2.16 -9.09
N CYS A 231 12.56 3.39 -8.59
CA CYS A 231 13.08 4.48 -9.42
C CYS A 231 14.40 4.11 -10.10
N THR A 232 15.32 3.50 -9.35
CA THR A 232 16.61 3.03 -9.87
C THR A 232 16.45 1.90 -10.88
N TYR A 233 15.53 0.97 -10.64
CA TYR A 233 15.22 -0.11 -11.57
C TYR A 233 14.68 0.44 -12.90
N LEU A 234 13.68 1.32 -12.84
CA LEU A 234 13.11 1.99 -14.03
C LEU A 234 14.19 2.76 -14.80
N HIS A 235 15.05 3.49 -14.09
CA HIS A 235 16.14 4.21 -14.72
C HIS A 235 17.15 3.30 -15.41
N ARG A 236 17.53 2.19 -14.77
CA ARG A 236 18.56 1.28 -15.28
C ARG A 236 18.05 0.42 -16.44
N TYR A 237 16.85 -0.13 -16.32
CA TYR A 237 16.34 -1.16 -17.24
C TYR A 237 15.34 -0.62 -18.27
N HIS A 238 14.83 0.60 -18.09
CA HIS A 238 13.88 1.25 -19.00
C HIS A 238 14.33 2.66 -19.41
N LYS A 239 15.65 2.88 -19.49
CA LYS A 239 16.27 4.17 -19.86
C LYS A 239 15.79 4.74 -21.20
N ASP A 240 15.45 3.86 -22.15
CA ASP A 240 15.07 4.25 -23.52
C ASP A 240 13.59 4.63 -23.63
N ASN A 241 12.79 4.40 -22.57
CA ASN A 241 11.39 4.82 -22.52
C ASN A 241 11.29 6.24 -21.93
N SER A 242 11.26 7.24 -22.80
CA SER A 242 11.22 8.65 -22.41
C SER A 242 10.01 9.03 -21.56
N ALA A 243 8.83 8.45 -21.83
CA ALA A 243 7.62 8.70 -21.05
C ALA A 243 7.79 8.22 -19.59
N ILE A 244 8.41 7.05 -19.41
CA ILE A 244 8.71 6.54 -18.06
C ILE A 244 9.77 7.39 -17.39
N GLN A 245 10.88 7.70 -18.07
CA GLN A 245 11.95 8.50 -17.48
C GLN A 245 11.48 9.90 -17.03
N ALA A 246 10.59 10.53 -17.80
CA ALA A 246 10.06 11.86 -17.49
C ALA A 246 9.23 11.92 -16.20
N LEU A 247 8.63 10.79 -15.80
CA LEU A 247 7.72 10.71 -14.67
C LEU A 247 8.35 10.09 -13.41
N ILE A 248 9.62 9.68 -13.45
CA ILE A 248 10.31 9.16 -12.26
C ILE A 248 10.41 10.27 -11.19
N PRO A 249 9.93 10.05 -9.95
CA PRO A 249 9.87 11.09 -8.92
C PRO A 249 11.21 11.30 -8.18
N TRP A 250 12.26 11.69 -8.90
CA TRP A 250 13.58 11.95 -8.30
C TRP A 250 13.58 13.02 -7.22
N VAL A 251 12.78 14.07 -7.39
CA VAL A 251 12.68 15.19 -6.43
C VAL A 251 12.26 14.69 -5.03
N SER A 252 11.29 13.77 -4.99
CA SER A 252 10.81 13.16 -3.74
C SER A 252 11.87 12.31 -3.03
N LEU A 253 12.89 11.81 -3.75
CA LEU A 253 14.02 11.07 -3.17
C LEU A 253 15.08 12.00 -2.56
N HIS A 254 15.27 13.18 -3.14
CA HIS A 254 16.24 14.17 -2.62
C HIS A 254 15.75 14.87 -1.34
N GLU A 255 14.45 15.10 -1.19
CA GLU A 255 13.85 15.61 0.06
C GLU A 255 14.05 14.62 1.23
N GLN A 256 14.08 13.32 0.92
CA GLN A 256 14.24 12.24 1.88
C GLN A 256 15.66 12.15 2.47
N GLN A 257 16.70 12.46 1.68
CA GLN A 257 18.09 12.49 2.15
C GLN A 257 18.37 13.65 3.10
N LYS A 258 17.62 14.75 3.01
CA LYS A 258 17.78 15.93 3.90
C LYS A 258 17.11 15.78 5.26
N SER A 259 16.18 14.84 5.43
CA SER A 259 15.45 14.60 6.68
C SER A 259 16.13 13.58 7.60
N ILE A 260 17.14 12.86 7.08
CA ILE A 260 17.87 11.78 7.77
C ILE A 260 19.29 12.23 8.19
N ALA A 261 19.75 13.40 7.72
CA ALA A 261 21.01 14.04 8.10
C ALA A 261 20.77 15.14 9.16
#